data_AF-F2ULI3-F1
#
_entry.id   AF-F2ULI3-F1
#
_cell.length_a   1.000
_cell.length_b   1.000
_cell.length_c   1.000
_cell.angle_alpha   90.00
_cell.angle_beta   90.00
_cell.angle_gamma   90.00
#
_symmetry.space_group_name_H-M   'P 1'
#
loop_
_entity.id
_entity.type
_entity.pdbx_description
1 polymer ?
#
loop_
_entity_poly.entity_id
_entity_poly.type
_entity_poly.pdbx_seq_one_letter_code
_entity_poly.pdbx_strand_id
1 'polypeptide(L)'
;MTDIVRAGWATKRGNINKNWRRRYFVLKKDSTLTYYKTQDFLQTKPRGVIDITKAIDFHDPNACDALVPWPKTAAVNARFEIQLPGRTYHIFCDTPQDCDEWLSKMRQLTGREDEHPHTTSTTAQAASRKPSRSEQQQQKLHKELKDLVSLDDNKCCFDCGRDGPTWASWNLGVFICLACAGLHRSLGPRISNVKNINLDTWSQSQVDNLRKIGNKNARELYLCRAPEDLQPPMNDIEQAEQFLRDKYVDRKYGEAIESEDSSSDSSDDNNDDDDEDDHVTTTMNIEASNLNATTDPMAQHRWTD
;
A
#
# COMPACT_ATOMS: atom_id res chain seq x y z
N MET A 1 -38.90 -15.52 7.55
CA MET A 1 -37.84 -16.51 7.87
C MET A 1 -36.54 -15.74 8.01
N THR A 2 -35.76 -15.97 9.07
CA THR A 2 -34.54 -15.21 9.32
C THR A 2 -33.47 -15.55 8.28
N ASP A 3 -33.24 -14.63 7.35
CA ASP A 3 -32.20 -14.68 6.33
C ASP A 3 -30.80 -14.45 6.92
N ILE A 4 -30.35 -15.39 7.74
CA ILE A 4 -29.02 -15.40 8.34
C ILE A 4 -28.03 -16.02 7.37
N VAL A 5 -26.92 -15.32 7.13
CA VAL A 5 -25.80 -15.77 6.30
C VAL A 5 -24.75 -16.46 7.15
N ARG A 6 -24.43 -15.89 8.33
CA ARG A 6 -23.48 -16.46 9.29
C ARG A 6 -23.81 -15.98 10.70
N ALA A 7 -23.61 -16.83 11.70
CA ALA A 7 -23.66 -16.43 13.09
C ALA A 7 -22.59 -17.16 13.91
N GLY A 8 -22.03 -16.50 14.92
CA GLY A 8 -20.95 -17.09 15.71
C GLY A 8 -20.34 -16.13 16.72
N TRP A 9 -19.50 -16.66 17.59
CA TRP A 9 -18.77 -15.86 18.58
C TRP A 9 -17.52 -15.24 17.97
N ALA A 10 -17.27 -13.98 18.28
CA ALA A 10 -16.00 -13.32 18.02
C ALA A 10 -15.73 -12.26 19.11
N THR A 11 -14.48 -11.81 19.21
CA THR A 11 -14.10 -10.78 20.17
C THR A 11 -13.84 -9.47 19.45
N LYS A 12 -14.49 -8.39 19.90
CA LYS A 12 -14.34 -7.05 19.32
C LYS A 12 -13.78 -6.04 20.30
N ARG A 13 -13.04 -5.06 19.79
CA ARG A 13 -12.59 -3.90 20.58
C ARG A 13 -13.72 -2.88 20.76
N GLY A 14 -13.81 -2.26 21.94
CA GLY A 14 -14.69 -1.11 22.17
C GLY A 14 -14.19 0.16 21.50
N ASN A 15 -15.10 1.06 21.12
CA ASN A 15 -14.75 2.31 20.44
C ASN A 15 -14.20 3.38 21.40
N ILE A 16 -14.93 3.62 22.49
CA ILE A 16 -14.59 4.61 23.53
C ILE A 16 -13.67 3.93 24.55
N ASN A 17 -14.22 2.99 25.33
CA ASN A 17 -13.43 2.16 26.23
C ASN A 17 -12.84 1.02 25.40
N LYS A 18 -11.53 1.07 25.14
CA LYS A 18 -10.78 0.16 24.27
C LYS A 18 -10.67 -1.29 24.78
N ASN A 19 -11.62 -1.73 25.61
CA ASN A 19 -11.70 -3.08 26.15
C ASN A 19 -12.16 -4.08 25.08
N TRP A 20 -11.59 -5.28 25.13
CA TRP A 20 -11.98 -6.40 24.29
C TRP A 20 -13.20 -7.10 24.89
N ARG A 21 -14.19 -7.40 24.04
CA ARG A 21 -15.45 -8.02 24.48
C ARG A 21 -15.89 -9.10 23.51
N ARG A 22 -16.11 -10.31 24.03
CA ARG A 22 -16.72 -11.43 23.30
C ARG A 22 -18.21 -11.16 23.06
N ARG A 23 -18.66 -11.33 21.82
CA ARG A 23 -20.03 -11.06 21.37
C ARG A 23 -20.47 -12.11 20.36
N TYR A 24 -21.76 -12.39 20.34
CA TYR A 24 -22.35 -13.27 19.35
C TYR A 24 -22.77 -12.41 18.16
N PHE A 25 -22.14 -12.61 17.01
CA PHE A 25 -22.39 -11.88 15.78
C PHE A 25 -23.39 -12.65 14.91
N VAL A 26 -24.22 -11.90 14.18
CA VAL A 26 -25.19 -12.42 13.22
C VAL A 26 -25.12 -11.52 11.98
N LEU A 27 -24.63 -12.09 10.88
CA LEU A 27 -24.64 -11.50 9.54
C LEU A 27 -25.89 -11.96 8.80
N LYS A 28 -26.62 -11.02 8.23
CA LYS A 28 -27.86 -11.25 7.48
C LYS A 28 -27.67 -10.94 6.00
N LYS A 29 -28.59 -11.43 5.16
CA LYS A 29 -28.56 -11.20 3.69
C LYS A 29 -28.75 -9.75 3.28
N ASP A 30 -29.30 -8.91 4.15
CA ASP A 30 -29.44 -7.46 3.95
C ASP A 30 -28.13 -6.69 4.22
N SER A 31 -26.99 -7.39 4.30
CA SER A 31 -25.68 -6.79 4.59
C SER A 31 -25.63 -6.07 5.94
N THR A 32 -26.40 -6.55 6.92
CA THR A 32 -26.29 -6.10 8.31
C THR A 32 -25.57 -7.13 9.18
N LEU A 33 -24.51 -6.68 9.86
CA LEU A 33 -23.78 -7.44 10.87
C LEU A 33 -24.17 -6.91 12.26
N THR A 34 -24.98 -7.69 12.97
CA THR A 34 -25.49 -7.33 14.30
C THR A 34 -24.80 -8.15 15.38
N TYR A 35 -24.51 -7.57 16.55
CA TYR A 35 -23.87 -8.32 17.64
C TYR A 35 -24.60 -8.21 18.98
N TYR A 36 -24.58 -9.31 19.74
CA TYR A 36 -25.38 -9.55 20.93
C TYR A 36 -24.51 -9.99 22.11
N LYS A 37 -25.07 -9.90 23.33
CA LYS A 37 -24.39 -10.39 24.54
C LYS A 37 -24.43 -11.91 24.64
N THR A 38 -25.46 -12.55 24.08
CA THR A 38 -25.77 -13.98 24.17
C THR A 38 -26.12 -14.52 22.79
N GLN A 39 -26.08 -15.85 22.65
CA GLN A 39 -26.48 -16.56 21.43
C GLN A 39 -28.00 -16.59 21.20
N ASP A 40 -28.80 -16.35 22.24
CA ASP A 40 -30.24 -16.17 22.10
C ASP A 40 -30.58 -14.77 21.55
N PHE A 41 -30.15 -14.51 20.32
CA PHE A 41 -30.24 -13.20 19.68
C PHE A 41 -31.67 -12.84 19.24
N LEU A 42 -32.56 -13.83 19.14
CA LEU A 42 -33.98 -13.60 18.82
C LEU A 42 -34.73 -12.97 20.01
N GLN A 43 -34.30 -13.28 21.23
CA GLN A 43 -34.93 -12.79 22.46
C GLN A 43 -34.14 -11.66 23.13
N THR A 44 -33.00 -11.25 22.58
CA THR A 44 -32.13 -10.23 23.20
C THR A 44 -31.94 -9.00 22.33
N LYS A 45 -31.89 -7.84 22.99
CA LYS A 45 -31.64 -6.56 22.32
C LYS A 45 -30.22 -6.53 21.71
N PRO A 46 -30.07 -6.10 20.45
CA PRO A 46 -28.75 -5.96 19.84
C PRO A 46 -27.90 -4.91 20.57
N ARG A 47 -26.60 -5.17 20.67
CA ARG A 47 -25.62 -4.25 21.27
C ARG A 47 -24.99 -3.31 20.24
N GLY A 48 -25.18 -3.60 18.96
CA GLY A 48 -24.83 -2.74 17.86
C GLY A 48 -25.15 -3.42 16.54
N VAL A 49 -25.35 -2.58 15.53
CA VAL A 49 -25.63 -2.96 14.15
C VAL A 49 -24.59 -2.29 13.28
N ILE A 50 -24.00 -3.05 12.37
CA ILE A 50 -23.01 -2.59 11.41
C ILE A 50 -23.61 -2.83 10.03
N ASP A 51 -23.79 -1.76 9.28
CA ASP A 51 -24.13 -1.84 7.86
C ASP A 51 -22.83 -2.01 7.08
N ILE A 52 -22.58 -3.23 6.59
CA ILE A 52 -21.29 -3.58 5.97
C ILE A 52 -21.18 -3.04 4.54
N THR A 53 -22.27 -2.58 3.93
CA THR A 53 -22.22 -1.91 2.61
C THR A 53 -21.45 -0.60 2.66
N LYS A 54 -21.40 0.02 3.85
CA LYS A 54 -20.67 1.27 4.11
C LYS A 54 -19.19 1.05 4.45
N ALA A 55 -18.73 -0.20 4.45
CA ALA A 55 -17.31 -0.51 4.66
C ALA A 55 -16.49 0.14 3.55
N ILE A 56 -15.47 0.91 3.91
CA ILE A 56 -14.43 1.33 2.98
C ILE A 56 -13.64 0.09 2.58
N ASP A 57 -13.29 -0.77 3.56
CA ASP A 57 -12.57 -2.02 3.31
C ASP A 57 -12.75 -3.05 4.44
N PHE A 58 -12.40 -4.31 4.13
CA PHE A 58 -12.26 -5.43 5.08
C PHE A 58 -10.81 -5.92 5.06
N HIS A 59 -9.98 -5.40 5.97
CA HIS A 59 -8.57 -5.76 6.02
C HIS A 59 -8.36 -7.20 6.49
N ASP A 60 -7.58 -7.92 5.70
CA ASP A 60 -7.09 -9.25 6.02
C ASP A 60 -6.22 -9.21 7.30
N PRO A 61 -6.16 -10.31 8.06
CA PRO A 61 -5.24 -10.50 9.18
C PRO A 61 -3.78 -10.03 8.96
N ASN A 62 -3.27 -10.05 7.73
CA ASN A 62 -1.91 -9.62 7.38
C ASN A 62 -1.76 -8.10 7.13
N ALA A 63 -2.87 -7.38 6.95
CA ALA A 63 -2.90 -5.93 6.71
C ALA A 63 -3.26 -5.11 7.97
N CYS A 64 -3.57 -5.78 9.09
CA CYS A 64 -3.92 -5.16 10.35
C CYS A 64 -2.75 -4.33 10.90
N ASP A 65 -2.96 -3.02 11.03
CA ASP A 65 -1.96 -2.03 11.41
C ASP A 65 -1.23 -2.42 12.70
N ALA A 66 0.11 -2.42 12.66
CA ALA A 66 0.98 -2.88 13.75
C ALA A 66 0.85 -2.07 15.06
N LEU A 67 0.04 -1.00 15.04
CA LEU A 67 -0.13 -0.04 16.13
C LEU A 67 -1.26 -0.37 17.11
N VAL A 68 -2.10 -1.38 16.84
CA VAL A 68 -3.19 -1.77 17.77
C VAL A 68 -2.71 -2.84 18.76
N PRO A 69 -2.81 -2.62 20.09
CA PRO A 69 -2.46 -3.63 21.07
C PRO A 69 -3.55 -4.72 21.13
N TRP A 70 -3.40 -5.74 20.30
CA TRP A 70 -4.23 -6.94 20.26
C TRP A 70 -4.00 -7.82 21.51
N PRO A 71 -5.00 -8.58 21.99
CA PRO A 71 -4.78 -9.54 23.07
C PRO A 71 -3.81 -10.63 22.62
N LYS A 72 -3.02 -11.15 23.56
CA LYS A 72 -2.10 -12.29 23.31
C LYS A 72 -2.82 -13.52 22.74
N THR A 73 -4.11 -13.67 23.06
CA THR A 73 -4.96 -14.78 22.59
C THR A 73 -5.43 -14.64 21.15
N ALA A 74 -5.28 -13.47 20.53
CA ALA A 74 -5.66 -13.28 19.14
C ALA A 74 -4.50 -13.73 18.25
N ALA A 75 -4.62 -14.84 17.52
CA ALA A 75 -3.60 -15.18 16.52
C ALA A 75 -3.57 -14.11 15.41
N VAL A 76 -2.39 -13.81 14.85
CA VAL A 76 -2.26 -12.75 13.83
C VAL A 76 -3.18 -13.02 12.64
N ASN A 77 -3.20 -14.26 12.16
CA ASN A 77 -4.04 -14.76 11.07
C ASN A 77 -5.51 -15.01 11.43
N ALA A 78 -5.96 -14.63 12.63
CA ALA A 78 -7.35 -14.77 13.07
C ALA A 78 -7.97 -13.41 13.44
N ARG A 79 -7.38 -12.31 12.94
CA ARG A 79 -7.82 -10.92 13.19
C ARG A 79 -8.29 -10.31 11.88
N PHE A 80 -9.23 -9.38 11.96
CA PHE A 80 -9.63 -8.59 10.81
C PHE A 80 -10.21 -7.24 11.25
N GLU A 81 -10.30 -6.32 10.30
CA GLU A 81 -10.88 -5.00 10.52
C GLU A 81 -12.03 -4.71 9.56
N ILE A 82 -13.08 -4.08 10.08
CA ILE A 82 -14.14 -3.48 9.26
C ILE A 82 -13.97 -1.96 9.35
N GLN A 83 -13.49 -1.33 8.27
CA GLN A 83 -13.27 0.12 8.23
C GLN A 83 -14.51 0.82 7.70
N LEU A 84 -15.16 1.64 8.53
CA LEU A 84 -16.21 2.58 8.12
C LEU A 84 -15.64 4.01 8.15
N PRO A 85 -16.20 4.98 7.39
CA PRO A 85 -15.70 6.35 7.32
C PRO A 85 -15.48 7.07 8.66
N GLY A 86 -16.22 6.70 9.71
CA GLY A 86 -16.06 7.28 11.06
C GLY A 86 -15.67 6.27 12.14
N ARG A 87 -15.41 5.00 11.80
CA ARG A 87 -15.13 3.97 12.80
C ARG A 87 -14.53 2.70 12.21
N THR A 88 -13.40 2.27 12.78
CA THR A 88 -12.83 0.94 12.55
C THR A 88 -13.27 -0.05 13.63
N TYR A 89 -13.75 -1.22 13.21
CA TYR A 89 -14.02 -2.34 14.10
C TYR A 89 -12.89 -3.35 14.03
N HIS A 90 -12.17 -3.52 15.13
CA HIS A 90 -11.15 -4.56 15.28
C HIS A 90 -11.81 -5.81 15.87
N ILE A 91 -11.71 -6.93 15.15
CA ILE A 91 -12.34 -8.21 15.52
C ILE A 91 -11.29 -9.32 15.42
N PHE A 92 -11.33 -10.28 16.34
CA PHE A 92 -10.62 -11.54 16.18
C PHE A 92 -11.50 -12.73 16.52
N CYS A 93 -11.23 -13.82 15.81
CA CYS A 93 -11.90 -15.10 15.92
C CYS A 93 -11.08 -16.07 16.77
N ASP A 94 -11.70 -17.17 17.17
CA ASP A 94 -11.01 -18.23 17.90
C ASP A 94 -10.07 -19.02 16.96
N THR A 95 -10.40 -19.08 15.68
CA THR A 95 -9.61 -19.75 14.64
C THR A 95 -9.40 -18.85 13.41
N PRO A 96 -8.29 -19.04 12.66
CA PRO A 96 -8.08 -18.40 11.36
C PRO A 96 -9.18 -18.72 10.35
N GLN A 97 -9.63 -19.98 10.32
CA GLN A 97 -10.68 -20.45 9.42
C GLN A 97 -12.00 -19.69 9.66
N ASP A 98 -12.36 -19.44 10.93
CA ASP A 98 -13.53 -18.63 11.25
C ASP A 98 -13.41 -17.21 10.70
N CYS A 99 -12.20 -16.63 10.80
CA CYS A 99 -11.90 -15.29 10.29
C CYS A 99 -12.09 -15.23 8.77
N ASP A 100 -11.51 -16.19 8.04
CA ASP A 100 -11.63 -16.29 6.59
C ASP A 100 -13.09 -16.44 6.14
N GLU A 101 -13.85 -17.28 6.83
CA GLU A 101 -15.27 -17.47 6.52
C GLU A 101 -16.10 -16.20 6.80
N TRP A 102 -15.79 -15.44 7.86
CA TRP A 102 -16.43 -14.15 8.12
C TRP A 102 -16.16 -13.15 6.99
N LEU A 103 -14.89 -13.00 6.60
CA LEU A 103 -14.47 -12.10 5.53
C LEU A 103 -15.09 -12.47 4.19
N SER A 104 -15.05 -13.76 3.82
CA SER A 104 -15.63 -14.27 2.58
C SER A 104 -17.13 -13.95 2.48
N LYS A 105 -17.89 -14.16 3.55
CA LYS A 105 -19.34 -13.84 3.54
C LYS A 105 -19.63 -12.35 3.49
N MET A 106 -18.84 -11.51 4.13
CA MET A 106 -19.00 -10.06 4.05
C MET A 106 -18.67 -9.52 2.65
N ARG A 107 -17.60 -10.03 2.03
CA ARG A 107 -17.18 -9.71 0.66
C ARG A 107 -18.23 -10.12 -0.37
N GLN A 108 -18.77 -11.34 -0.26
CA GLN A 108 -19.86 -11.82 -1.11
C GLN A 108 -21.09 -10.90 -1.05
N LEU A 109 -21.50 -10.48 0.16
CA LEU A 109 -22.69 -9.62 0.34
C LEU A 109 -22.48 -8.17 -0.11
N THR A 110 -21.23 -7.72 -0.23
CA THR A 110 -20.90 -6.36 -0.65
C THR A 110 -20.54 -6.26 -2.13
N GLY A 111 -20.60 -7.36 -2.88
CA GLY A 111 -20.19 -7.42 -4.28
C GLY A 111 -18.68 -7.21 -4.46
N ARG A 112 -17.89 -7.48 -3.42
CA ARG A 112 -16.42 -7.34 -3.38
C ARG A 112 -15.78 -8.72 -3.35
N GLU A 113 -16.20 -9.59 -4.26
CA GLU A 113 -15.62 -10.92 -4.38
C GLU A 113 -14.15 -10.78 -4.78
N ASP A 114 -13.24 -11.00 -3.82
CA ASP A 114 -11.86 -11.28 -4.17
C ASP A 114 -11.84 -12.62 -4.91
N GLU A 115 -11.17 -12.65 -6.07
CA GLU A 115 -10.69 -13.89 -6.66
C GLU A 115 -9.68 -14.52 -5.69
N HIS A 116 -10.17 -15.25 -4.69
CA HIS A 116 -9.38 -16.14 -3.83
C HIS A 116 -10.11 -17.47 -3.62
N PRO A 117 -9.36 -18.57 -3.51
CA PRO A 117 -9.86 -19.92 -3.76
C PRO A 117 -10.63 -20.44 -2.55
N HIS A 118 -11.91 -20.78 -2.76
CA HIS A 118 -12.72 -21.50 -1.77
C HIS A 118 -12.14 -22.89 -1.48
N THR A 119 -11.53 -23.05 -0.31
CA THR A 119 -11.31 -24.35 0.31
C THR A 119 -12.52 -24.74 1.18
N THR A 120 -13.52 -25.37 0.57
CA THR A 120 -14.45 -26.28 1.28
C THR A 120 -14.82 -27.47 0.39
N SER A 121 -14.11 -28.59 0.54
CA SER A 121 -14.75 -29.89 0.76
C SER A 121 -13.73 -30.99 1.02
N THR A 122 -13.96 -31.70 2.10
CA THR A 122 -13.66 -33.12 2.26
C THR A 122 -13.97 -33.87 0.97
N THR A 123 -12.94 -34.25 0.22
CA THR A 123 -12.67 -35.58 -0.36
C THR A 123 -11.37 -35.43 -1.13
N ALA A 124 -10.43 -36.34 -0.90
CA ALA A 124 -9.12 -36.36 -1.53
C ALA A 124 -9.20 -36.29 -3.07
N GLN A 125 -8.92 -35.12 -3.65
CA GLN A 125 -8.53 -34.90 -5.06
C GLN A 125 -8.37 -33.40 -5.36
N ALA A 126 -7.24 -32.79 -4.96
CA ALA A 126 -6.83 -31.47 -5.48
C ALA A 126 -5.32 -31.27 -5.33
N ALA A 127 -4.54 -32.19 -5.88
CA ALA A 127 -3.21 -31.83 -6.34
C ALA A 127 -3.34 -31.31 -7.78
N SER A 128 -2.81 -30.12 -8.05
CA SER A 128 -2.59 -29.53 -9.38
C SER A 128 -3.70 -28.64 -9.99
N ARG A 129 -4.05 -27.50 -9.36
CA ARG A 129 -4.30 -26.28 -10.18
C ARG A 129 -2.97 -25.56 -10.34
N LYS A 130 -2.42 -25.57 -11.55
CA LYS A 130 -1.22 -24.78 -11.87
C LYS A 130 -1.62 -23.30 -11.91
N PRO A 131 -0.84 -22.40 -11.29
CA PRO A 131 -1.13 -20.97 -11.33
C PRO A 131 -1.14 -20.47 -12.78
N SER A 132 -2.03 -19.54 -13.08
CA SER A 132 -2.13 -18.94 -14.41
C SER A 132 -0.84 -18.18 -14.76
N ARG A 133 -0.60 -17.94 -16.05
CA ARG A 133 0.60 -17.22 -16.51
C ARG A 133 0.70 -15.81 -15.89
N SER A 134 -0.44 -15.14 -15.69
CA SER A 134 -0.50 -13.82 -15.04
C SER A 134 -0.20 -13.90 -13.55
N GLU A 135 -0.73 -14.88 -12.82
CA GLU A 135 -0.44 -15.11 -11.40
C GLU A 135 1.04 -15.44 -11.18
N GLN A 136 1.61 -16.32 -12.01
CA GLN A 136 3.03 -16.64 -11.96
C GLN A 136 3.91 -15.41 -12.20
N GLN A 137 3.51 -14.55 -13.14
CA GLN A 137 4.21 -13.30 -13.40
C GLN A 137 4.13 -12.34 -12.22
N GLN A 138 2.95 -12.16 -11.61
CA GLN A 138 2.82 -11.31 -10.41
C GLN A 138 3.63 -11.86 -9.24
N GLN A 139 3.60 -13.17 -8.98
CA GLN A 139 4.43 -13.81 -7.95
C GLN A 139 5.93 -13.58 -8.19
N LYS A 140 6.38 -13.65 -9.44
CA LYS A 140 7.76 -13.35 -9.81
C LYS A 140 8.12 -11.89 -9.51
N LEU A 141 7.26 -10.95 -9.89
CA LEU A 141 7.47 -9.52 -9.64
C LEU A 141 7.47 -9.17 -8.15
N HIS A 142 6.54 -9.74 -7.36
CA HIS A 142 6.51 -9.55 -5.91
C HIS A 142 7.74 -10.15 -5.22
N LYS A 143 8.23 -11.30 -5.70
CA LYS A 143 9.50 -11.85 -5.19
C LYS A 143 10.65 -10.88 -5.48
N GLU A 144 10.71 -10.36 -6.69
CA GLU A 144 11.76 -9.43 -7.06
C GLU A 144 11.72 -8.13 -6.24
N LEU A 145 10.53 -7.57 -6.02
CA LEU A 145 10.35 -6.41 -5.15
C LEU A 145 10.80 -6.69 -3.71
N LYS A 146 10.56 -7.89 -3.18
CA LYS A 146 11.09 -8.29 -1.86
C LYS A 146 12.60 -8.34 -1.85
N ASP A 147 13.21 -8.86 -2.91
CA ASP A 147 14.67 -8.88 -3.06
C ASP A 147 15.21 -7.44 -3.11
N LEU A 148 14.55 -6.52 -3.82
CA LEU A 148 14.92 -5.10 -3.85
C LEU A 148 14.81 -4.42 -2.48
N VAL A 149 13.72 -4.64 -1.73
CA VAL A 149 13.55 -4.07 -0.37
C VAL A 149 14.59 -4.62 0.61
N SER A 150 15.14 -5.81 0.35
CA SER A 150 16.18 -6.41 1.20
C SER A 150 17.56 -5.78 1.04
N LEU A 151 17.78 -4.95 0.01
CA LEU A 151 19.03 -4.20 -0.20
C LEU A 151 19.18 -3.13 0.89
N ASP A 152 20.41 -2.93 1.37
CA ASP A 152 20.68 -2.08 2.55
C ASP A 152 20.11 -0.65 2.41
N ASP A 153 20.30 -0.01 1.26
CA ASP A 153 19.78 1.35 0.99
C ASP A 153 18.24 1.41 0.95
N ASN A 154 17.58 0.30 0.63
CA ASN A 154 16.13 0.21 0.49
C ASN A 154 15.41 -0.20 1.79
N LYS A 155 16.16 -0.50 2.87
CA LYS A 155 15.59 -0.88 4.17
C LYS A 155 14.97 0.29 4.92
N CYS A 156 15.33 1.52 4.56
CA CYS A 156 14.81 2.74 5.16
C CYS A 156 14.00 3.53 4.12
N CYS A 157 12.99 4.25 4.60
CA CYS A 157 12.23 5.20 3.81
C CYS A 157 13.17 6.26 3.22
N PHE A 158 13.08 6.47 1.91
CA PHE A 158 13.93 7.43 1.21
C PHE A 158 13.75 8.88 1.67
N ASP A 159 12.56 9.26 2.15
CA ASP A 159 12.29 10.64 2.57
C ASP A 159 12.58 10.91 4.04
N CYS A 160 12.15 10.03 4.94
CA CYS A 160 12.20 10.29 6.39
C CYS A 160 13.07 9.29 7.17
N GLY A 161 13.79 8.41 6.49
CA GLY A 161 14.71 7.44 7.11
C GLY A 161 14.06 6.33 7.92
N ARG A 162 12.73 6.33 8.11
CA ARG A 162 12.02 5.28 8.88
C ARG A 162 12.21 3.90 8.27
N ASP A 163 12.53 2.91 9.10
CA ASP A 163 12.72 1.52 8.68
C ASP A 163 11.46 0.88 8.08
N GLY A 164 11.70 -0.08 7.18
CA GLY A 164 10.70 -0.97 6.60
C GLY A 164 9.70 -0.26 5.69
N PRO A 165 10.14 0.36 4.57
CA PRO A 165 9.21 0.91 3.60
C PRO A 165 8.35 -0.20 3.01
N THR A 166 7.03 0.02 2.99
CA THR A 166 6.03 -0.90 2.42
C THR A 166 5.39 -0.36 1.15
N TRP A 167 5.80 0.84 0.75
CA TRP A 167 5.34 1.56 -0.44
C TRP A 167 6.52 1.95 -1.31
N ALA A 168 6.25 2.17 -2.58
CA ALA A 168 7.24 2.70 -3.51
C ALA A 168 6.59 3.73 -4.45
N SER A 169 7.31 4.79 -4.77
CA SER A 169 7.00 5.63 -5.92
C SER A 169 7.72 5.04 -7.13
N TRP A 170 6.98 4.36 -7.99
CA TRP A 170 7.59 3.51 -9.02
C TRP A 170 8.15 4.32 -10.19
N ASN A 171 7.60 5.51 -10.46
CA ASN A 171 8.12 6.40 -11.51
C ASN A 171 9.36 7.17 -11.03
N LEU A 172 9.43 7.52 -9.74
CA LEU A 172 10.61 8.15 -9.13
C LEU A 172 11.67 7.13 -8.70
N GLY A 173 11.31 5.85 -8.61
CA GLY A 173 12.24 4.77 -8.30
C GLY A 173 12.67 4.68 -6.83
N VAL A 174 11.81 5.12 -5.90
CA VAL A 174 12.14 5.21 -4.45
C VAL A 174 11.21 4.36 -3.58
N PHE A 175 11.77 3.78 -2.52
CA PHE A 175 11.05 3.03 -1.48
C PHE A 175 10.75 3.94 -0.28
N ILE A 176 9.47 4.01 0.11
CA ILE A 176 8.95 4.98 1.08
C ILE A 176 8.00 4.32 2.09
N CYS A 177 7.85 4.93 3.26
CA CYS A 177 6.88 4.49 4.26
C CYS A 177 5.46 4.95 3.93
N LEU A 178 4.46 4.42 4.63
CA LEU A 178 3.05 4.79 4.44
C LEU A 178 2.80 6.30 4.59
N ALA A 179 3.44 6.95 5.57
CA ALA A 179 3.26 8.39 5.80
C ALA A 179 3.78 9.21 4.62
N CYS A 180 4.98 8.91 4.13
CA CYS A 180 5.55 9.57 2.96
C CYS A 180 4.77 9.23 1.67
N ALA A 181 4.23 8.02 1.54
CA ALA A 181 3.31 7.69 0.44
C ALA A 181 2.06 8.58 0.47
N GLY A 182 1.59 9.01 1.65
CA GLY A 182 0.55 10.03 1.78
C GLY A 182 0.96 11.38 1.21
N LEU A 183 2.14 11.89 1.60
CA LEU A 183 2.69 13.16 1.09
C LEU A 183 2.94 13.13 -0.43
N HIS A 184 3.45 12.00 -0.94
CA HIS A 184 3.65 11.78 -2.38
C HIS A 184 2.34 11.85 -3.18
N ARG A 185 1.18 11.51 -2.59
CA ARG A 185 -0.13 11.66 -3.27
C ARG A 185 -0.48 13.14 -3.44
N SER A 186 -0.12 14.01 -2.50
CA SER A 186 -0.35 15.45 -2.58
C SER A 186 0.46 16.14 -3.69
N LEU A 187 1.54 15.51 -4.16
CA LEU A 187 2.30 15.99 -5.33
C LEU A 187 1.53 15.80 -6.64
N GLY A 188 0.65 14.79 -6.70
CA GLY A 188 -0.14 14.46 -7.86
C GLY A 188 0.54 13.48 -8.84
N PRO A 189 -0.26 12.84 -9.72
CA PRO A 189 0.15 11.69 -10.53
C PRO A 189 1.10 12.02 -11.70
N ARG A 190 1.32 13.32 -11.99
CA ARG A 190 2.35 13.76 -12.95
C ARG A 190 3.76 13.73 -12.34
N ILE A 191 3.84 13.82 -11.02
CA ILE A 191 5.12 13.90 -10.30
C ILE A 191 5.42 12.56 -9.63
N SER A 192 4.45 11.97 -8.93
CA SER A 192 4.68 10.74 -8.17
C SER A 192 3.51 9.76 -8.26
N ASN A 193 3.84 8.50 -8.55
CA ASN A 193 2.89 7.40 -8.69
C ASN A 193 3.27 6.34 -7.67
N VAL A 194 2.50 6.25 -6.59
CA VAL A 194 2.78 5.35 -5.47
C VAL A 194 2.00 4.05 -5.56
N LYS A 195 2.63 2.94 -5.18
CA LYS A 195 2.03 1.62 -5.04
C LYS A 195 2.52 0.92 -3.77
N ASN A 196 1.68 0.11 -3.17
CA ASN A 196 2.06 -0.82 -2.13
C ASN A 196 2.86 -1.98 -2.73
N ILE A 197 3.98 -2.30 -2.10
CA ILE A 197 4.94 -3.30 -2.60
C ILE A 197 4.33 -4.71 -2.63
N ASN A 198 3.48 -5.03 -1.65
CA ASN A 198 2.96 -6.38 -1.46
C ASN A 198 1.52 -6.56 -1.98
N LEU A 199 0.75 -5.47 -2.05
CA LEU A 199 -0.70 -5.54 -2.31
C LEU A 199 -1.09 -5.15 -3.73
N ASP A 200 -0.32 -4.28 -4.38
CA ASP A 200 -0.66 -3.84 -5.73
C ASP A 200 -0.15 -4.79 -6.81
N THR A 201 -0.78 -4.71 -7.98
CA THR A 201 -0.30 -5.34 -9.20
C THR A 201 0.81 -4.52 -9.82
N TRP A 202 1.81 -5.21 -10.36
CA TRP A 202 3.01 -4.59 -10.93
C TRP A 202 3.18 -4.98 -12.39
N SER A 203 3.66 -4.03 -13.20
CA SER A 203 4.25 -4.34 -14.51
C SER A 203 5.75 -4.56 -14.37
N GLN A 204 6.34 -5.29 -15.32
CA GLN A 204 7.80 -5.48 -15.35
C GLN A 204 8.53 -4.13 -15.44
N SER A 205 8.04 -3.19 -16.26
CA SER A 205 8.63 -1.85 -16.40
C SER A 205 8.66 -1.05 -15.09
N GLN A 206 7.63 -1.18 -14.25
CA GLN A 206 7.58 -0.51 -12.95
C GLN A 206 8.63 -1.07 -11.99
N VAL A 207 8.78 -2.39 -11.96
CA VAL A 207 9.81 -3.06 -11.13
C VAL A 207 11.20 -2.78 -11.68
N ASP A 208 11.38 -2.75 -13.00
CA ASP A 208 12.66 -2.43 -13.63
C ASP A 208 13.14 -1.02 -13.29
N ASN A 209 12.22 -0.03 -13.22
CA ASN A 209 12.58 1.32 -12.80
C ASN A 209 13.02 1.38 -11.33
N LEU A 210 12.33 0.67 -10.44
CA LEU A 210 12.75 0.52 -9.04
C LEU A 210 14.10 -0.20 -8.90
N ARG A 211 14.36 -1.20 -9.74
CA ARG A 211 15.66 -1.89 -9.80
C ARG A 211 16.77 -0.95 -10.29
N LYS A 212 16.48 -0.14 -11.31
CA LYS A 212 17.43 0.78 -11.94
C LYS A 212 17.82 1.93 -11.02
N ILE A 213 16.84 2.54 -10.36
CA ILE A 213 17.06 3.68 -9.49
C ILE A 213 17.34 3.17 -8.07
N GLY A 214 16.32 2.73 -7.35
CA GLY A 214 16.44 2.36 -5.94
C GLY A 214 16.89 3.53 -5.06
N ASN A 215 16.85 3.37 -3.74
CA ASN A 215 17.16 4.48 -2.83
C ASN A 215 18.62 4.94 -2.94
N LYS A 216 19.53 4.04 -3.32
CA LYS A 216 20.94 4.36 -3.53
C LYS A 216 21.12 5.39 -4.66
N ASN A 217 20.71 5.06 -5.88
CA ASN A 217 20.89 5.98 -7.02
C ASN A 217 19.93 7.16 -6.92
N ALA A 218 18.77 7.00 -6.27
CA ALA A 218 17.88 8.11 -5.96
C ALA A 218 18.57 9.16 -5.07
N ARG A 219 19.47 8.76 -4.15
CA ARG A 219 20.20 9.73 -3.32
C ARG A 219 21.11 10.61 -4.17
N GLU A 220 21.80 10.02 -5.15
CA GLU A 220 22.60 10.78 -6.13
C GLU A 220 21.69 11.69 -6.97
N LEU A 221 20.54 11.17 -7.41
CA LEU A 221 19.64 11.90 -8.30
C LEU A 221 18.92 13.08 -7.62
N TYR A 222 18.44 12.90 -6.38
CA TYR A 222 17.55 13.85 -5.69
C TYR A 222 18.22 14.56 -4.52
N LEU A 223 19.36 14.10 -4.02
CA LEU A 223 19.97 14.57 -2.77
C LEU A 223 21.49 14.81 -2.89
N CYS A 224 22.09 14.84 -4.09
CA CYS A 224 23.54 15.05 -4.24
C CYS A 224 24.06 16.39 -3.69
N ARG A 225 23.17 17.39 -3.54
CA ARG A 225 23.47 18.71 -2.96
C ARG A 225 22.82 18.92 -1.59
N ALA A 226 22.19 17.88 -1.03
CA ALA A 226 21.53 17.98 0.28
C ALA A 226 22.56 17.99 1.42
N PRO A 227 22.29 18.73 2.51
CA PRO A 227 22.95 18.50 3.80
C PRO A 227 22.73 17.06 4.29
N GLU A 228 23.70 16.52 5.03
CA GLU A 228 23.66 15.12 5.51
C GLU A 228 22.51 14.84 6.49
N ASP A 229 22.13 15.85 7.28
CA ASP A 229 21.08 15.80 8.30
C ASP A 229 19.70 16.26 7.78
N LEU A 230 19.56 16.48 6.46
CA LEU A 230 18.32 16.97 5.86
C LEU A 230 17.19 15.94 6.05
N GLN A 231 16.13 16.32 6.76
CA GLN A 231 14.94 15.50 7.00
C GLN A 231 13.66 16.35 6.85
N PRO A 232 12.56 15.76 6.35
CA PRO A 232 11.28 16.45 6.29
C PRO A 232 10.72 16.71 7.71
N PRO A 233 10.10 17.87 7.96
CA PRO A 233 9.48 18.19 9.25
C PRO A 233 8.15 17.42 9.41
N MET A 234 8.22 16.12 9.72
CA MET A 234 7.06 15.21 9.76
C MET A 234 5.99 15.55 10.80
N ASN A 235 6.23 16.51 11.69
CA ASN A 235 5.27 17.04 12.65
C ASN A 235 4.36 18.13 12.08
N ASP A 236 4.71 18.68 10.91
CA ASP A 236 3.94 19.69 10.19
C ASP A 236 3.72 19.20 8.75
N ILE A 237 2.48 18.84 8.44
CA ILE A 237 2.13 18.25 7.14
C ILE A 237 2.39 19.24 6.01
N GLU A 238 2.07 20.52 6.19
CA GLU A 238 2.23 21.53 5.15
C GLU A 238 3.71 21.75 4.83
N GLN A 239 4.56 21.85 5.85
CA GLN A 239 6.00 21.96 5.66
C GLN A 239 6.61 20.66 5.10
N ALA A 240 6.11 19.49 5.47
CA ALA A 240 6.56 18.22 4.91
C ALA A 240 6.17 18.07 3.43
N GLU A 241 4.97 18.52 3.04
CA GLU A 241 4.57 18.57 1.63
C GLU A 241 5.43 19.53 0.82
N GLN A 242 5.70 20.74 1.35
CA GLN A 242 6.58 21.69 0.70
C GLN A 242 8.00 21.14 0.57
N PHE A 243 8.52 20.44 1.57
CA PHE A 243 9.81 19.77 1.49
C PHE A 243 9.87 18.76 0.33
N LEU A 244 8.81 17.97 0.12
CA LEU A 244 8.75 17.04 -1.00
C LEU A 244 8.66 17.75 -2.35
N ARG A 245 7.99 18.92 -2.43
CA ARG A 245 7.97 19.75 -3.64
C ARG A 245 9.37 20.28 -3.96
N ASP A 246 10.06 20.86 -2.97
CA ASP A 246 11.44 21.32 -3.12
C ASP A 246 12.36 20.18 -3.64
N LYS A 247 12.16 18.96 -3.14
CA LYS A 247 12.97 17.79 -3.50
C LYS A 247 12.68 17.25 -4.91
N TYR A 248 11.40 17.04 -5.24
CA TYR A 248 11.00 16.31 -6.45
C TYR A 248 10.54 17.20 -7.61
N VAL A 249 10.00 18.38 -7.32
CA VAL A 249 9.49 19.33 -8.31
C VAL A 249 10.56 20.36 -8.64
N ASP A 250 11.03 21.08 -7.61
CA ASP A 250 12.00 22.17 -7.80
C ASP A 250 13.44 21.64 -7.92
N ARG A 251 13.65 20.35 -7.68
CA ARG A 251 14.96 19.65 -7.79
C ARG A 251 16.06 20.35 -6.97
N LYS A 252 15.68 21.01 -5.88
CA LYS A 252 16.52 21.90 -5.08
C LYS A 252 17.82 21.25 -4.57
N TYR A 253 17.76 19.94 -4.31
CA TYR A 253 18.87 19.16 -3.75
C TYR A 253 19.45 18.14 -4.74
N GLY A 254 18.87 18.04 -5.94
CA GLY A 254 19.25 17.04 -6.94
C GLY A 254 20.14 17.61 -8.05
N GLU A 255 20.42 16.77 -9.03
CA GLU A 255 21.09 17.20 -10.26
C GLU A 255 20.25 18.22 -11.01
N ALA A 256 20.92 19.25 -11.52
CA ALA A 256 20.29 20.23 -12.41
C ALA A 256 19.92 19.52 -13.71
N ILE A 257 18.68 19.67 -14.14
CA ILE A 257 18.26 19.19 -15.45
C ILE A 257 18.77 20.22 -16.45
N GLU A 258 19.73 19.84 -17.31
CA GLU A 258 20.09 20.67 -18.46
C GLU A 258 18.88 20.70 -19.39
N SER A 259 18.25 21.87 -19.52
CA SER A 259 17.18 22.07 -20.48
C SER A 259 17.76 22.03 -21.89
N GLU A 260 17.54 20.94 -22.62
CA GLU A 260 17.64 20.94 -24.09
C GLU A 260 16.51 21.80 -24.67
N ASP A 261 16.60 23.12 -24.50
CA ASP A 261 15.75 24.07 -25.21
C ASP A 261 16.54 25.36 -25.44
N SER A 262 17.58 25.25 -26.25
CA SER A 262 18.29 26.41 -26.80
C SER A 262 18.97 26.08 -28.14
N SER A 263 18.19 25.74 -29.18
CA SER A 263 18.66 25.87 -30.57
C SER A 263 17.55 25.75 -31.61
N SER A 264 16.96 26.89 -31.99
CA SER A 264 16.59 27.28 -33.38
C SER A 264 15.84 28.61 -33.26
N ASP A 265 16.54 29.73 -33.36
CA ASP A 265 16.75 30.50 -34.59
C ASP A 265 15.45 30.82 -35.35
N SER A 266 15.22 32.12 -35.47
CA SER A 266 14.07 32.81 -36.02
C SER A 266 13.84 32.56 -37.52
N SER A 267 12.59 32.35 -37.94
CA SER A 267 12.01 32.97 -39.15
C SER A 267 10.49 32.84 -39.17
N ASP A 268 9.86 33.87 -39.74
CA ASP A 268 8.43 34.12 -39.90
C ASP A 268 7.66 33.03 -40.67
N ASP A 269 6.38 32.79 -40.34
CA ASP A 269 5.23 33.16 -41.20
C ASP A 269 3.89 32.59 -40.66
N ASN A 270 2.83 33.37 -40.89
CA ASN A 270 1.44 33.13 -40.49
C ASN A 270 0.84 31.83 -41.05
N ASN A 271 -0.10 31.22 -40.30
CA ASN A 271 -1.43 30.87 -40.80
C ASN A 271 -2.36 30.50 -39.62
N ASP A 272 -3.52 31.17 -39.59
CA ASP A 272 -4.74 30.74 -38.91
C ASP A 272 -5.30 29.49 -39.63
N ASP A 273 -5.70 28.46 -38.89
CA ASP A 273 -6.87 27.62 -39.15
C ASP A 273 -7.06 26.57 -38.03
N ASP A 274 -8.34 26.26 -37.76
CA ASP A 274 -8.93 25.49 -36.66
C ASP A 274 -8.43 24.04 -36.45
N ASP A 275 -8.46 23.56 -35.19
CA ASP A 275 -9.11 22.29 -34.71
C ASP A 275 -8.45 21.65 -33.45
N GLU A 276 -9.33 21.22 -32.52
CA GLU A 276 -9.20 20.24 -31.41
C GLU A 276 -8.08 20.35 -30.35
N ASP A 277 -8.45 20.28 -29.06
CA ASP A 277 -7.54 20.01 -27.95
C ASP A 277 -7.33 18.50 -27.74
N ASP A 278 -6.34 17.96 -28.46
CA ASP A 278 -5.85 16.60 -28.26
C ASP A 278 -4.96 16.53 -27.00
N HIS A 279 -5.28 15.60 -26.09
CA HIS A 279 -4.65 15.43 -24.79
C HIS A 279 -3.22 14.87 -24.94
N VAL A 280 -2.23 15.76 -25.13
CA VAL A 280 -0.80 15.41 -25.09
C VAL A 280 -0.41 14.90 -23.70
N THR A 281 -0.15 13.59 -23.63
CA THR A 281 0.50 12.96 -22.49
C THR A 281 2.01 13.17 -22.61
N THR A 282 2.52 14.30 -22.11
CA THR A 282 3.96 14.48 -21.87
C THR A 282 4.39 13.55 -20.75
N THR A 283 4.72 12.32 -21.13
CA THR A 283 5.36 11.34 -20.26
C THR A 283 6.81 11.81 -20.09
N MET A 284 7.18 12.24 -18.88
CA MET A 284 8.59 12.51 -18.55
C MET A 284 9.35 11.18 -18.55
N ASN A 285 9.88 10.81 -19.72
CA ASN A 285 10.84 9.73 -19.85
C ASN A 285 12.16 10.21 -19.26
N ILE A 286 12.42 9.85 -18.00
CA ILE A 286 13.75 10.02 -17.42
C ILE A 286 14.59 8.84 -17.91
N GLU A 287 15.19 8.97 -19.09
CA GLU A 287 16.28 8.10 -19.49
C GLU A 287 17.50 8.44 -18.64
N ALA A 288 17.69 7.72 -17.53
CA ALA A 288 18.98 7.65 -16.86
C ALA A 288 19.96 6.88 -17.77
N SER A 289 20.50 7.55 -18.77
CA SER A 289 21.60 7.13 -19.63
C SER A 289 22.86 7.79 -19.12
N ASN A 290 23.51 7.18 -18.10
CA ASN A 290 24.97 7.22 -17.86
C ASN A 290 25.45 6.50 -16.58
N LEU A 291 24.71 5.52 -16.05
CA LEU A 291 25.21 4.69 -14.95
C LEU A 291 25.84 3.40 -15.48
N ASN A 292 27.02 3.50 -16.12
CA ASN A 292 27.95 2.38 -16.21
C ASN A 292 29.38 2.85 -16.56
N ALA A 293 30.22 2.96 -15.53
CA ALA A 293 31.68 2.76 -15.48
C ALA A 293 32.18 3.45 -14.20
N THR A 294 32.51 2.74 -13.14
CA THR A 294 33.87 2.24 -12.95
C THR A 294 33.87 1.25 -11.77
N THR A 295 34.38 0.05 -12.01
CA THR A 295 34.83 -0.85 -10.96
C THR A 295 36.26 -0.46 -10.59
N ASP A 296 36.49 -0.03 -9.35
CA ASP A 296 37.81 -0.06 -8.74
C ASP A 296 37.67 -0.56 -7.29
N PRO A 297 38.34 -1.65 -6.89
CA PRO A 297 38.25 -2.17 -5.53
C PRO A 297 39.26 -1.47 -4.61
N MET A 298 38.93 -1.46 -3.32
CA MET A 298 39.77 -1.15 -2.15
C MET A 298 39.53 0.21 -1.47
N ALA A 299 38.79 0.15 -0.36
CA ALA A 299 39.23 0.76 0.90
C ALA A 299 38.55 0.04 2.08
N GLN A 300 39.28 -0.90 2.69
CA GLN A 300 38.99 -1.43 4.01
C GLN A 300 39.40 -0.39 5.05
N HIS A 301 38.48 0.20 5.81
CA HIS A 301 38.79 0.79 7.12
C HIS A 301 37.52 0.67 7.99
N ARG A 302 37.43 -0.36 8.83
CA ARG A 302 37.93 -0.45 10.21
C ARG A 302 36.97 0.21 11.20
N TRP A 303 36.11 -0.63 11.75
CA TRP A 303 35.35 -0.40 12.98
C TRP A 303 36.34 -0.37 14.16
N THR A 304 36.26 0.65 15.00
CA THR A 304 36.70 0.58 16.40
C THR A 304 35.82 1.51 17.25
N ASP A 305 35.21 0.86 18.26
CA ASP A 305 34.69 1.30 19.55
C ASP A 305 33.64 2.42 19.65
#